data_AF-L2GV28-F1
#
_entry.id   AF-L2GV28-F1
#
_cell.length_a   1.000
_cell.length_b   1.000
_cell.length_c   1.000
_cell.angle_alpha   90.00
_cell.angle_beta   90.00
_cell.angle_gamma   90.00
#
_symmetry.space_group_name_H-M   'P 1'
#
loop_
_entity.id
_entity.type
_entity.pdbx_description
1 polymer ?
#
loop_
_entity_poly.entity_id
_entity_poly.type
_entity_poly.pdbx_seq_one_letter_code
_entity_poly.pdbx_strand_id
1 'polypeptide(L)'
;MKLYDWHQSQSHVYIRPYTPITVTPSSISTPSHTHALYKCVTSVALSNGVYVLQKDMKEMWPCLTVEIRDDVRDASVDNEKEDSLDELLVRLYRDGDDERKRAMDKSFCESSGTVLSTDWESVKNKK
;
A
#
# COMPACT_ATOMS: atom_id res chain seq x y z
N MET A 1 -1.29 -14.71 18.17
CA MET A 1 -2.55 -15.46 18.25
C MET A 1 -3.54 -14.77 17.33
N LYS A 2 -4.07 -15.43 16.30
CA LYS A 2 -5.03 -14.78 15.39
C LYS A 2 -6.34 -14.51 16.14
N LEU A 3 -6.79 -13.25 16.18
CA LEU A 3 -8.00 -12.84 16.90
C LEU A 3 -9.28 -13.07 16.07
N TYR A 4 -9.15 -12.96 14.75
CA TYR A 4 -10.20 -13.20 13.78
C TYR A 4 -9.57 -13.62 12.44
N ASP A 5 -10.33 -14.29 11.59
CA ASP A 5 -10.02 -14.43 10.15
C ASP A 5 -11.04 -13.62 9.34
N TRP A 6 -10.58 -13.04 8.24
CA TRP A 6 -11.44 -12.28 7.36
C TRP A 6 -11.20 -12.64 5.90
N HIS A 7 -12.24 -12.50 5.11
CA HIS A 7 -12.15 -12.59 3.65
C HIS A 7 -13.11 -11.59 3.03
N GLN A 8 -12.92 -11.28 1.76
CA GLN A 8 -13.74 -10.30 1.06
C GLN A 8 -14.12 -10.77 -0.33
N SER A 9 -15.16 -10.15 -0.84
CA SER A 9 -15.61 -10.18 -2.22
C SER A 9 -15.63 -8.74 -2.75
N GLN A 10 -15.97 -8.56 -4.02
CA GLN A 10 -16.07 -7.21 -4.60
C GLN A 10 -17.09 -6.33 -3.87
N SER A 11 -18.16 -6.89 -3.32
CA SER A 11 -19.25 -6.14 -2.67
C SER A 11 -19.39 -6.37 -1.17
N HIS A 12 -18.77 -7.41 -0.62
CA HIS A 12 -18.97 -7.81 0.78
C HIS A 12 -17.65 -8.12 1.46
N VAL A 13 -17.60 -7.94 2.77
CA VAL A 13 -16.52 -8.37 3.64
C VAL A 13 -17.10 -9.33 4.69
N TYR A 14 -16.37 -10.38 5.00
CA TYR A 14 -16.76 -11.41 5.95
C TYR A 14 -15.70 -11.50 7.03
N ILE A 15 -16.09 -11.35 8.29
CA ILE A 15 -15.21 -11.44 9.44
C ILE A 15 -15.70 -12.55 10.35
N ARG A 16 -14.85 -13.54 10.60
CA ARG A 16 -15.08 -14.64 11.52
C ARG A 16 -14.23 -14.42 12.78
N PRO A 17 -14.83 -13.92 13.87
CA PRO A 17 -14.13 -13.75 15.13
C PRO A 17 -13.88 -15.10 15.85
N TYR A 18 -12.71 -15.25 16.46
CA TYR A 18 -12.43 -16.35 17.41
C TYR A 18 -12.66 -15.93 18.86
N THR A 19 -12.60 -14.62 19.12
CA THR A 19 -12.88 -13.98 20.41
C THR A 19 -14.03 -12.99 20.25
N PRO A 20 -14.78 -12.66 21.31
CA PRO A 20 -15.81 -11.64 21.23
C PRO A 20 -15.19 -10.29 20.82
N ILE A 21 -15.56 -9.80 19.65
CA ILE A 21 -15.17 -8.49 19.11
C ILE A 21 -16.42 -7.66 18.83
N THR A 22 -16.27 -6.34 18.85
CA THR A 22 -17.34 -5.42 18.44
C THR A 22 -17.03 -4.90 17.05
N VAL A 23 -17.88 -5.22 16.07
CA VAL A 23 -17.76 -4.70 14.70
C VAL A 23 -18.78 -3.60 14.50
N THR A 24 -18.30 -2.38 14.25
CA THR A 24 -19.11 -1.23 13.84
C THR A 24 -18.93 -0.97 12.35
N PRO A 25 -19.78 -0.12 11.72
CA PRO A 25 -19.65 0.23 10.30
C PRO A 25 -18.35 0.94 9.91
N SER A 26 -17.56 1.40 10.89
CA SER A 26 -16.33 2.15 10.67
C SER A 26 -15.11 1.59 11.42
N SER A 27 -15.29 0.70 12.40
CA SER A 27 -14.19 0.16 13.19
C SER A 27 -14.47 -1.21 13.80
N ILE A 28 -13.41 -1.96 14.07
CA ILE A 28 -13.42 -3.24 14.78
C ILE A 28 -12.71 -3.03 16.11
N SER A 29 -13.44 -3.16 17.21
CA SER A 29 -12.87 -3.11 18.55
C SER A 29 -12.69 -4.51 19.11
N THR A 30 -11.44 -4.89 19.34
CA THR A 30 -11.05 -6.10 20.06
C THR A 30 -10.78 -5.73 21.53
N PRO A 31 -10.78 -6.69 22.48
CA PRO A 31 -10.49 -6.38 23.89
C PRO A 31 -9.09 -5.80 24.13
N SER A 32 -8.18 -5.92 23.16
CA SER A 32 -6.81 -5.41 23.26
C SER A 32 -6.57 -4.15 22.43
N HIS A 33 -7.14 -4.05 21.23
CA HIS A 33 -6.89 -2.98 20.27
C HIS A 33 -8.14 -2.64 19.46
N THR A 34 -8.30 -1.36 19.11
CA THR A 34 -9.34 -0.90 18.19
C THR A 34 -8.71 -0.54 16.87
N HIS A 35 -9.22 -1.11 15.79
CA HIS A 35 -8.73 -0.90 14.44
C HIS A 35 -9.83 -0.24 13.60
N ALA A 36 -9.51 0.80 12.85
CA ALA A 36 -10.46 1.39 11.92
C ALA A 36 -10.53 0.55 10.64
N LEU A 37 -11.73 0.44 10.06
CA LEU A 37 -11.91 -0.19 8.76
C LEU A 37 -11.27 0.67 7.67
N TYR A 38 -10.76 0.02 6.62
CA TYR A 38 -10.17 0.71 5.47
C TYR A 38 -11.14 1.70 4.82
N LYS A 39 -12.43 1.35 4.75
CA LYS A 39 -13.52 2.21 4.28
C LYS A 39 -14.78 2.00 5.11
N CYS A 40 -15.66 3.00 5.08
CA CYS A 40 -17.01 2.89 5.62
C CYS A 40 -17.81 1.84 4.85
N VAL A 41 -18.59 1.05 5.58
CA VAL A 41 -19.52 0.08 4.99
C VAL A 41 -20.95 0.60 5.12
N THR A 42 -21.78 0.27 4.14
CA THR A 42 -23.18 0.72 4.08
C THR A 42 -24.02 0.05 5.16
N SER A 43 -23.72 -1.23 5.44
CA SER A 43 -24.45 -2.01 6.43
C SER A 43 -23.57 -3.10 7.02
N VAL A 44 -23.82 -3.44 8.28
CA VAL A 44 -23.19 -4.55 9.00
C VAL A 44 -24.28 -5.50 9.44
N ALA A 45 -24.19 -6.76 9.02
CA ALA A 45 -25.09 -7.82 9.41
C ALA A 45 -24.31 -8.91 10.14
N LEU A 46 -24.93 -9.54 11.14
CA LEU A 46 -24.37 -10.71 11.82
C LEU A 46 -25.17 -11.94 11.39
N SER A 47 -24.53 -12.89 10.72
CA SER A 47 -25.16 -14.13 10.27
C SER A 47 -24.32 -15.32 10.72
N ASN A 48 -24.92 -16.23 11.51
CA ASN A 48 -24.27 -17.46 11.98
C ASN A 48 -22.90 -17.24 12.64
N GLY A 49 -22.72 -16.15 13.39
CA GLY A 49 -21.46 -15.81 14.05
C GLY A 49 -20.39 -15.22 13.11
N VAL A 50 -20.75 -14.89 11.87
CA VAL A 50 -19.90 -14.17 10.91
C VAL A 50 -20.46 -12.78 10.68
N TYR A 51 -19.62 -11.75 10.83
CA TYR A 51 -19.99 -10.39 10.46
C TYR A 51 -19.85 -10.22 8.95
N VAL A 52 -20.94 -9.81 8.32
CA VAL A 52 -21.03 -9.52 6.90
C VAL A 52 -21.17 -8.01 6.75
N LEU A 53 -20.17 -7.37 6.17
CA LEU A 53 -20.18 -5.94 5.90
C LEU A 53 -20.43 -5.71 4.42
N GLN A 54 -21.41 -4.87 4.11
CA GLN A 54 -21.74 -4.49 2.74
C GLN A 54 -20.94 -3.24 2.35
N LYS A 55 -20.14 -3.35 1.29
CA LYS A 55 -19.39 -2.23 0.73
C LYS A 55 -20.33 -1.31 -0.03
N ASP A 56 -20.02 -0.02 -0.04
CA ASP A 56 -20.72 0.98 -0.85
C ASP A 56 -20.41 0.80 -2.34
N MET A 57 -19.13 0.51 -2.65
CA MET A 57 -18.62 0.33 -4.01
C MET A 57 -18.08 -1.09 -4.24
N LYS A 58 -18.10 -1.53 -5.51
CA LYS A 58 -17.56 -2.83 -5.93
C LYS A 58 -16.04 -2.75 -6.11
N GLU A 59 -15.30 -2.88 -5.01
CA GLU A 59 -13.84 -2.77 -4.99
C GLU A 59 -13.21 -3.83 -4.07
N MET A 60 -11.98 -4.27 -4.39
CA MET A 60 -11.21 -5.14 -3.51
C MET A 60 -10.31 -4.28 -2.63
N TRP A 61 -10.47 -4.39 -1.31
CA TRP A 61 -9.68 -3.61 -0.37
C TRP A 61 -8.30 -4.25 -0.20
N PRO A 62 -7.20 -3.48 -0.19
CA PRO A 62 -5.87 -4.05 0.02
C PRO A 62 -5.73 -4.65 1.43
N CYS A 63 -6.42 -4.08 2.42
CA CYS A 63 -6.48 -4.57 3.79
C CYS A 63 -7.87 -4.32 4.41
N LEU A 64 -8.19 -5.04 5.48
CA LEU A 64 -9.46 -4.85 6.21
C LEU A 64 -9.40 -3.63 7.13
N THR A 65 -8.28 -3.51 7.83
CA THR A 65 -8.06 -2.53 8.87
C THR A 65 -6.81 -1.72 8.58
N VAL A 66 -6.88 -0.42 8.87
CA VAL A 66 -5.70 0.44 8.95
C VAL A 66 -5.34 0.52 10.43
N GLU A 67 -4.12 0.11 10.76
CA GLU A 67 -3.53 0.39 12.08
C GLU A 67 -3.39 1.92 12.18
N ILE A 68 -4.35 2.60 12.83
CA ILE A 68 -4.17 4.00 13.17
C ILE A 68 -3.16 4.02 14.31
N ARG A 69 -1.86 4.16 13.99
CA ARG A 69 -0.93 4.72 14.96
C ARG A 69 -1.26 6.20 15.04
N ASP A 70 -1.54 6.69 16.24
CA ASP A 70 -1.92 8.08 16.57
C ASP A 70 -0.85 9.15 16.22
N ASP A 71 0.12 8.84 15.37
CA ASP A 71 1.16 9.78 14.97
C ASP A 71 1.23 9.87 13.44
N VAL A 72 0.88 11.08 12.97
CA VAL A 72 1.14 11.65 11.64
C VAL A 72 0.05 11.40 10.58
N ARG A 73 -0.86 12.38 10.52
CA ARG A 73 -1.37 12.97 9.29
C ARG A 73 -0.20 13.27 8.34
N ASP A 74 0.22 12.33 7.49
CA ASP A 74 0.71 12.53 6.13
C ASP A 74 1.21 11.22 5.53
N ALA A 75 0.75 10.92 4.30
CA ALA A 75 1.37 10.10 3.27
C ALA A 75 1.79 8.63 3.53
N SER A 76 1.54 7.83 2.49
CA SER A 76 2.18 6.57 2.09
C SER A 76 1.72 5.27 2.79
N VAL A 77 1.40 4.28 1.94
CA VAL A 77 1.86 2.88 1.91
C VAL A 77 0.95 2.18 0.88
N ASP A 78 1.41 1.45 -0.12
CA ASP A 78 2.72 1.19 -0.72
C ASP A 78 2.38 0.35 -1.96
N ASN A 79 2.92 0.73 -3.11
CA ASN A 79 2.74 0.01 -4.37
C ASN A 79 3.90 -0.99 -4.46
N GLU A 80 3.74 -2.13 -3.79
CA GLU A 80 4.82 -3.07 -3.40
C GLU A 80 5.58 -3.79 -4.54
N LYS A 81 5.70 -3.24 -5.75
CA LYS A 81 6.36 -3.93 -6.88
C LYS A 81 7.31 -3.09 -7.73
N GLU A 82 7.34 -1.76 -7.60
CA GLU A 82 8.18 -0.90 -8.47
C GLU A 82 9.09 0.08 -7.69
N ASP A 83 8.79 0.35 -6.41
CA ASP A 83 9.51 1.33 -5.60
C ASP A 83 10.97 0.98 -5.31
N SER A 84 11.38 -0.29 -5.33
CA SER A 84 12.79 -0.62 -5.01
C SER A 84 13.79 -0.17 -6.08
N LEU A 85 13.40 -0.12 -7.35
CA LEU A 85 14.27 0.43 -8.39
C LEU A 85 14.14 1.96 -8.42
N ASP A 86 12.92 2.48 -8.44
CA ASP A 86 12.69 3.92 -8.53
C ASP A 86 13.31 4.68 -7.36
N GLU A 87 13.16 4.20 -6.12
CA GLU A 87 13.81 4.82 -4.96
C GLU A 87 15.33 4.79 -5.05
N LEU A 88 15.90 3.71 -5.58
CA LEU A 88 17.34 3.56 -5.75
C LEU A 88 17.86 4.52 -6.83
N LEU A 89 17.10 4.76 -7.89
CA LEU A 89 17.39 5.74 -8.94
C LEU A 89 17.26 7.17 -8.42
N VAL A 90 16.22 7.48 -7.64
CA VAL A 90 16.03 8.80 -7.00
C VAL A 90 17.17 9.11 -6.03
N ARG A 91 17.61 8.12 -5.25
CA ARG A 91 18.74 8.28 -4.32
C ARG A 91 20.05 8.51 -5.07
N LEU A 92 20.29 7.78 -6.16
CA LEU A 92 21.47 7.97 -7.02
C LEU A 92 21.46 9.34 -7.72
N TYR A 93 20.28 9.82 -8.15
CA TYR A 93 20.12 11.15 -8.73
C TYR A 93 20.37 12.25 -7.69
N ARG A 94 19.89 12.07 -6.46
CA ARG A 94 20.07 13.03 -5.36
C ARG A 94 21.51 13.15 -4.92
N ASP A 95 22.23 12.03 -4.84
CA ASP A 95 23.65 11.98 -4.46
C ASP A 95 24.60 12.30 -5.63
N GLY A 96 24.12 12.22 -6.87
CA GLY A 96 24.91 12.46 -8.07
C GLY A 96 25.22 13.94 -8.32
N ASP A 97 26.47 14.22 -8.70
CA ASP A 97 26.92 15.51 -9.24
C ASP A 97 26.13 15.91 -10.50
N ASP A 98 26.16 17.20 -10.85
CA ASP A 98 25.49 17.71 -12.06
C ASP A 98 25.89 16.99 -13.35
N GLU A 99 27.12 16.46 -13.43
CA GLU A 99 27.58 15.64 -14.56
C GLU A 99 26.86 14.28 -14.61
N ARG A 100 26.61 13.67 -13.45
CA ARG A 100 25.91 12.38 -13.32
C ARG A 100 24.43 12.50 -13.63
N LYS A 101 23.79 13.59 -13.18
CA LYS A 101 22.38 13.89 -13.50
C LYS A 101 22.16 14.03 -15.00
N ARG A 102 23.02 14.80 -15.68
CA ARG A 102 22.95 14.95 -17.14
C ARG A 102 23.17 13.64 -17.89
N ALA A 103 24.11 12.82 -17.44
CA ALA A 103 24.35 11.50 -18.02
C ALA A 103 23.15 10.56 -17.79
N MET A 104 22.49 10.66 -16.63
CA MET A 104 21.27 9.93 -16.28
C MET A 104 20.11 10.31 -17.18
N ASP A 105 19.83 11.61 -17.33
CA ASP A 105 18.77 12.11 -18.20
C ASP A 105 18.98 11.70 -19.67
N LYS A 106 20.23 11.76 -20.15
CA LYS A 106 20.57 11.35 -21.51
C LYS A 106 20.38 9.86 -21.73
N SER A 107 20.89 9.02 -20.81
CA SER A 107 20.77 7.56 -20.88
C SER A 107 19.30 7.12 -20.77
N PHE A 108 18.52 7.76 -19.93
CA PHE A 108 17.09 7.50 -19.78
C PHE A 108 16.32 7.81 -21.09
N CYS A 109 16.63 8.95 -21.73
CA CYS A 109 16.07 9.31 -23.03
C CYS A 109 16.51 8.36 -24.16
N GLU A 110 17.78 7.98 -24.22
CA GLU A 110 18.30 7.09 -25.27
C GLU A 110 17.81 5.64 -25.11
N SER A 111 17.51 5.21 -23.88
CA SER A 111 17.09 3.84 -23.55
C SER A 111 15.56 3.63 -23.59
N SER A 112 14.81 4.55 -24.21
CA SER A 112 13.34 4.48 -24.31
C SER A 112 12.65 4.25 -22.95
N GLY A 113 13.23 4.76 -21.85
CA GLY A 113 12.67 4.70 -20.51
C GLY A 113 12.62 3.31 -19.84
N THR A 114 13.29 2.28 -20.38
CA THR A 114 13.16 0.91 -19.84
C THR A 114 14.40 0.40 -19.10
N VAL A 115 15.60 0.91 -19.41
CA VAL A 115 16.86 0.45 -18.78
C VAL A 115 17.79 1.61 -18.50
N LEU A 116 18.14 1.82 -17.23
CA LEU A 116 19.19 2.76 -16.86
C LEU A 116 20.52 2.01 -16.70
N SER A 117 21.49 2.28 -17.58
CA SER A 117 22.84 1.75 -17.41
C SER A 117 23.59 2.60 -16.38
N THR A 118 23.92 2.03 -15.23
CA THR A 118 24.70 2.67 -14.15
C THR A 118 26.21 2.77 -14.45
N ASP A 119 26.59 2.60 -15.72
CA ASP A 119 27.97 2.64 -16.23
C ASP A 119 28.29 4.03 -16.79
N TRP A 120 28.37 5.02 -15.89
CA TRP A 120 28.45 6.45 -16.20
C TRP A 120 29.72 6.86 -16.95
N GLU A 121 30.80 6.11 -16.78
CA GLU A 121 32.10 6.36 -17.40
C GLU A 121 32.06 6.10 -18.91
N SER A 122 31.29 5.08 -19.34
CA SER A 122 31.08 4.73 -20.75
C SER A 122 30.23 5.77 -21.50
N VAL A 123 29.31 6.45 -20.82
CA VAL A 123 28.39 7.45 -21.43
C VAL A 123 29.12 8.76 -21.73
N LYS A 124 30.11 9.14 -20.90
CA LYS A 124 30.93 10.35 -21.10
C LYS A 124 31.73 10.33 -22.41
N ASN A 125 32.11 9.14 -22.88
CA ASN A 125 32.97 8.96 -24.05
C ASN A 125 32.20 8.68 -25.35
N LYS A 126 30.87 8.58 -25.30
CA LYS A 126 30.01 8.53 -26.51
C LYS A 126 29.52 9.93 -26.86
N LYS A 127 30.28 10.58 -27.74
CA LYS A 127 29.91 11.85 -28.38
C LYS A 127 29.20 11.59 -29.71
#